data_AF-A0A7W1IK17-F1
#
_entry.id   AF-A0A7W1IK17-F1
#
_cell.length_a   1.000
_cell.length_b   1.000
_cell.length_c   1.000
_cell.angle_alpha   90.00
_cell.angle_beta   90.00
_cell.angle_gamma   90.00
#
_symmetry.space_group_name_H-M   'P 1'
#
loop_
_entity.id
_entity.type
_entity.pdbx_description
1 polymer ?
#
loop_
_entity_poly.entity_id
_entity_poly.type
_entity_poly.pdbx_seq_one_letter_code
_entity_poly.pdbx_strand_id
1 'polypeptide(L)'
;MAKLLTTKPKLTIKQQRFINEYIKSGNGADAVRRAGYTLTSKNGSKTHIQALETASSIATENLRNPAISNAISKELLKLKLTPENILNRIDRIADDSEAKHSDRLKALELLGKHTSLFSELTENKPTTIVLNLGVQVNNKGDEKVIQIEPEEVE
;
A
#
# COMPACT_ATOMS: atom_id res chain seq x y z
N MET A 1 -11.56 40.93 11.26
CA MET A 1 -10.31 40.16 11.41
C MET A 1 -10.15 39.26 10.19
N ALA A 2 -9.18 39.54 9.32
CA ALA A 2 -8.92 38.71 8.15
C ALA A 2 -8.34 37.36 8.60
N LYS A 3 -9.02 36.26 8.25
CA LYS A 3 -8.58 34.90 8.52
C LYS A 3 -7.41 34.58 7.58
N LEU A 4 -6.19 34.53 8.11
CA LEU A 4 -5.00 34.18 7.36
C LEU A 4 -5.14 32.72 6.88
N LEU A 5 -5.45 32.54 5.60
CA LEU A 5 -5.44 31.22 4.95
C LEU A 5 -3.99 30.79 4.75
N THR A 6 -3.38 30.21 5.78
CA THR A 6 -2.04 29.64 5.69
C THR A 6 -2.09 28.35 4.88
N THR A 7 -1.90 28.46 3.56
CA THR A 7 -1.76 27.29 2.70
C THR A 7 -0.45 26.58 3.06
N LYS A 8 -0.53 25.27 3.32
CA LYS A 8 0.62 24.45 3.68
C LYS A 8 1.69 24.57 2.58
N PRO A 9 2.95 24.90 2.90
CA PRO A 9 3.98 25.09 1.88
C PRO A 9 4.17 23.80 1.09
N LYS A 10 3.99 23.88 -0.23
CA LYS A 10 4.14 22.75 -1.15
C LYS A 10 5.63 22.46 -1.34
N LEU A 11 6.04 21.22 -1.07
CA LEU A 11 7.42 20.78 -1.26
C LEU A 11 7.85 20.97 -2.71
N THR A 12 9.09 21.43 -2.90
CA THR A 12 9.68 21.52 -4.24
C THR A 12 10.04 20.13 -4.77
N ILE A 13 10.21 20.01 -6.10
CA ILE A 13 10.61 18.74 -6.74
C ILE A 13 11.94 18.23 -6.16
N LYS A 14 12.92 19.12 -5.91
CA LYS A 14 14.21 18.74 -5.33
C LYS A 14 14.08 18.26 -3.88
N GLN A 15 13.24 18.90 -3.08
CA GLN A 15 12.96 18.45 -1.70
C GLN A 15 12.27 17.09 -1.68
N GLN A 16 11.31 16.86 -2.59
CA GLN A 16 10.67 15.55 -2.71
C GLN A 16 11.65 14.46 -3.14
N ARG A 17 12.55 14.74 -4.10
CA ARG A 17 13.61 13.81 -4.49
C ARG A 17 14.56 13.52 -3.33
N PHE A 18 14.93 14.54 -2.56
CA PHE A 18 15.76 14.38 -1.36
C PHE A 18 15.09 13.44 -0.35
N ILE A 19 13.81 13.64 -0.05
CA ILE A 19 13.03 12.76 0.85
C ILE A 19 13.09 11.31 0.36
N ASN A 20 12.81 11.08 -0.92
CA ASN A 20 12.78 9.74 -1.49
C ASN A 20 14.14 9.02 -1.42
N GLU A 21 15.23 9.74 -1.66
CA GLU A 21 16.59 9.18 -1.62
C GLU A 21 17.09 8.99 -0.18
N TYR A 22 16.71 9.91 0.72
CA TYR A 22 17.05 9.83 2.13
C TYR A 22 16.40 8.62 2.81
N ILE A 23 15.12 8.35 2.51
CA ILE A 23 14.41 7.19 3.07
C ILE A 23 15.04 5.85 2.63
N LYS A 24 15.60 5.77 1.42
CA LYS A 24 16.26 4.57 0.91
C LYS A 24 17.60 4.29 1.60
N SER A 25 18.37 5.33 1.87
CA SER A 25 19.80 5.22 2.20
C SER A 25 20.17 5.65 3.62
N GLY A 26 19.34 6.47 4.26
CA GLY A 26 19.67 7.16 5.52
C GLY A 26 20.79 8.20 5.42
N ASN A 27 21.44 8.35 4.25
CA ASN A 27 22.57 9.24 4.06
C ASN A 27 22.12 10.58 3.45
N GLY A 28 22.18 11.65 4.25
CA GLY A 28 21.74 12.99 3.85
C GLY A 28 22.53 13.55 2.67
N ALA A 29 23.87 13.49 2.72
CA ALA A 29 24.72 14.04 1.66
C ALA A 29 24.52 13.29 0.34
N ASP A 30 24.38 11.96 0.40
CA ASP A 30 24.08 11.13 -0.76
C ASP A 30 22.71 11.46 -1.37
N ALA A 31 21.70 11.61 -0.51
CA ALA A 31 20.36 12.00 -0.92
C ALA A 31 20.33 13.38 -1.60
N VAL A 32 21.08 14.36 -1.11
CA VAL A 32 21.20 15.69 -1.74
C VAL A 32 21.79 15.58 -3.15
N ARG A 33 22.85 14.79 -3.32
CA ARG A 33 23.49 14.59 -4.62
C ARG A 33 22.54 13.93 -5.61
N ARG A 34 21.86 12.86 -5.19
CA ARG A 34 20.88 12.14 -6.02
C ARG A 34 19.63 12.96 -6.30
N ALA A 35 19.26 13.86 -5.40
CA ALA A 35 18.16 14.80 -5.59
C ALA A 35 18.47 15.92 -6.60
N GLY A 36 19.72 16.06 -7.04
CA GLY A 36 20.13 17.02 -8.06
C GLY A 36 20.29 18.45 -7.54
N TYR A 37 20.71 18.61 -6.29
CA TYR A 37 21.13 19.92 -5.79
C TYR A 37 22.43 20.36 -6.43
N THR A 38 22.57 21.67 -6.65
CA THR A 38 23.81 22.24 -7.17
C THR A 38 24.86 22.21 -6.08
N LEU A 39 25.94 21.46 -6.31
CA LEU A 39 27.05 21.35 -5.36
C LEU A 39 28.21 22.27 -5.71
N THR A 40 28.27 22.80 -6.92
CA THR A 40 29.34 23.68 -7.41
C THR A 40 29.23 25.11 -6.89
N SER A 41 30.36 25.82 -6.84
CA SER A 41 30.37 27.28 -6.65
C SER A 41 30.03 28.00 -7.96
N LYS A 42 29.52 29.24 -7.87
CA LYS A 42 29.22 30.09 -9.03
C LYS A 42 30.44 30.36 -9.94
N ASN A 43 31.67 30.21 -9.42
CA ASN A 43 32.91 30.62 -10.10
C ASN A 43 33.79 29.44 -10.59
N GLY A 44 33.26 28.21 -10.68
CA GLY A 44 33.99 27.05 -11.20
C GLY A 44 34.61 26.13 -10.14
N SER A 45 34.83 24.87 -10.57
CA SER A 45 35.21 23.62 -9.86
C SER A 45 35.44 23.66 -8.34
N LYS A 46 34.59 22.92 -7.62
CA LYS A 46 34.88 22.49 -6.24
C LYS A 46 35.64 21.17 -6.25
N THR A 47 36.57 20.98 -5.32
CA THR A 47 37.15 19.66 -5.06
C THR A 47 36.06 18.70 -4.57
N HIS A 48 36.31 17.39 -4.66
CA HIS A 48 35.38 16.37 -4.16
C HIS A 48 34.97 16.63 -2.70
N ILE A 49 35.92 17.03 -1.85
CA ILE A 49 35.69 17.32 -0.43
C ILE A 49 34.73 18.51 -0.25
N GLN A 50 34.94 19.60 -0.98
CA GLN A 50 34.08 20.79 -0.88
C GLN A 50 32.65 20.52 -1.38
N ALA A 51 32.50 19.69 -2.40
CA ALA A 51 31.18 19.27 -2.88
C ALA A 51 30.44 18.43 -1.83
N LEU A 52 31.17 17.56 -1.11
CA LEU A 52 30.62 16.76 -0.02
C LEU A 52 30.19 17.65 1.17
N GLU A 53 31.02 18.61 1.57
CA GLU A 53 30.67 19.57 2.64
C GLU A 53 29.41 20.36 2.30
N THR A 54 29.31 20.83 1.06
CA THR A 54 28.12 21.54 0.56
C THR A 54 26.89 20.64 0.61
N ALA A 55 27.01 19.37 0.20
CA ALA A 55 25.91 18.42 0.25
C ALA A 55 25.45 18.15 1.69
N SER A 56 26.39 18.00 2.63
CA SER A 56 26.11 17.82 4.05
C SER A 56 25.42 19.04 4.69
N SER A 57 25.85 20.25 4.31
CA SER A 57 25.21 21.50 4.74
C SER A 57 23.76 21.57 4.27
N ILE A 58 23.51 21.37 2.97
CA ILE A 58 22.15 21.34 2.40
C ILE A 58 21.30 20.24 3.04
N ALA A 59 21.88 19.07 3.30
CA ALA A 59 21.17 17.97 3.95
C ALA A 59 20.70 18.38 5.35
N THR A 60 21.57 19.04 6.13
CA THR A 60 21.24 19.55 7.46
C THR A 60 20.14 20.59 7.41
N GLU A 61 20.19 21.52 6.46
CA GLU A 61 19.13 22.51 6.24
C GLU A 61 17.79 21.86 5.88
N ASN A 62 17.81 20.90 4.95
CA ASN A 62 16.61 20.16 4.56
C ASN A 62 16.03 19.39 5.74
N LEU A 63 16.86 18.71 6.54
CA LEU A 63 16.40 17.95 7.72
C LEU A 63 15.86 18.85 8.83
N ARG A 64 16.35 20.09 8.96
CA ARG A 64 15.82 21.10 9.90
C ARG A 64 14.49 21.69 9.43
N ASN A 65 14.15 21.61 8.16
CA ASN A 65 12.90 22.13 7.64
C ASN A 65 11.71 21.26 8.12
N PRO A 66 10.75 21.81 8.91
CA PRO A 66 9.64 21.04 9.46
C PRO A 66 8.76 20.38 8.40
N ALA A 67 8.60 20.98 7.22
CA ALA A 67 7.79 20.39 6.16
C ALA A 67 8.44 19.11 5.60
N ILE A 68 9.77 19.12 5.48
CA ILE A 68 10.56 17.98 4.98
C ILE A 68 10.65 16.89 6.05
N SER A 69 10.98 17.25 7.29
CA SER A 69 11.10 16.27 8.38
C SER A 69 9.76 15.57 8.66
N ASN A 70 8.65 16.31 8.67
CA ASN A 70 7.31 15.71 8.81
C ASN A 70 6.96 14.79 7.64
N ALA A 71 7.37 15.12 6.41
CA ALA A 71 7.17 14.26 5.26
C ALA A 71 7.99 12.96 5.37
N ILE A 72 9.27 13.04 5.77
CA ILE A 72 10.11 11.86 6.03
C ILE A 72 9.46 10.98 7.10
N SER A 73 9.08 11.56 8.25
CA SER A 73 8.42 10.81 9.32
C SER A 73 7.15 10.12 8.86
N LYS A 74 6.33 10.80 8.05
CA LYS A 74 5.11 10.23 7.48
C LYS A 74 5.41 9.03 6.56
N GLU A 75 6.39 9.15 5.67
CA GLU A 75 6.74 8.06 4.77
C GLU A 75 7.39 6.88 5.51
N LEU A 76 8.24 7.14 6.50
CA LEU A 76 8.78 6.09 7.38
C LEU A 76 7.68 5.38 8.17
N LEU A 77 6.66 6.11 8.64
CA LEU A 77 5.48 5.50 9.28
C LEU A 77 4.70 4.62 8.31
N LYS A 78 4.54 5.04 7.04
CA LYS A 78 3.91 4.19 6.01
C LYS A 78 4.71 2.92 5.75
N LEU A 79 6.05 3.01 5.67
CA LEU A 79 6.90 1.83 5.53
C LEU A 79 6.79 0.88 6.73
N LYS A 80 6.53 1.41 7.92
CA LYS A 80 6.24 0.60 9.12
C LYS A 80 4.83 0.00 9.11
N LEU A 81 3.92 0.47 8.26
CA LEU A 81 2.55 -0.02 8.12
C LEU A 81 2.43 -1.10 7.04
N THR A 82 3.43 -1.99 6.90
CA THR A 82 3.23 -3.18 6.06
C THR A 82 2.13 -4.06 6.65
N PRO A 83 1.40 -4.84 5.82
CA PRO A 83 0.41 -5.79 6.32
C PRO A 83 0.97 -6.68 7.44
N GLU A 84 2.19 -7.19 7.29
CA GLU A 84 2.86 -8.04 8.28
C GLU A 84 3.09 -7.29 9.60
N ASN A 85 3.58 -6.05 9.56
CA ASN A 85 3.80 -5.25 10.77
C ASN A 85 2.48 -4.89 11.44
N ILE A 86 1.42 -4.64 10.67
CA ILE A 86 0.08 -4.38 11.20
C ILE A 86 -0.44 -5.65 11.90
N LEU A 87 -0.35 -6.81 11.24
CA LEU A 87 -0.77 -8.09 11.81
C LEU A 87 -0.01 -8.40 13.10
N ASN A 88 1.32 -8.27 13.10
CA ASN A 88 2.15 -8.48 14.30
C ASN A 88 1.76 -7.54 15.46
N ARG A 89 1.29 -6.32 15.16
CA ARG A 89 0.83 -5.39 16.21
C ARG A 89 -0.56 -5.76 16.71
N ILE A 90 -1.45 -6.22 15.84
CA ILE A 90 -2.78 -6.71 16.22
C ILE A 90 -2.66 -7.97 17.07
N ASP A 91 -1.78 -8.90 16.67
CA ASP A 91 -1.46 -10.13 17.40
C ASP A 91 -1.00 -9.85 18.84
N ARG A 92 -0.06 -8.92 19.02
CA ARG A 92 0.36 -8.47 20.35
C ARG A 92 -0.78 -7.89 21.20
N ILE A 93 -1.74 -7.19 20.59
CA ILE A 93 -2.91 -6.68 21.33
C ILE A 93 -3.82 -7.83 21.72
N ALA A 94 -3.99 -8.85 20.87
CA ALA A 94 -4.80 -10.03 21.17
C ALA A 94 -4.23 -10.82 22.37
N ASP A 95 -2.91 -10.92 22.47
CA ASP A 95 -2.21 -11.66 23.52
C ASP A 95 -1.95 -10.86 24.82
N ASP A 96 -2.17 -9.55 24.83
CA ASP A 96 -1.92 -8.70 25.98
C ASP A 96 -2.97 -8.91 27.09
N SER A 97 -2.60 -9.64 28.15
CA SER A 97 -3.46 -9.92 29.31
C SER A 97 -3.91 -8.66 30.04
N GLU A 98 -3.11 -7.59 29.99
CA GLU A 98 -3.38 -6.31 30.66
C GLU A 98 -4.24 -5.38 29.80
N ALA A 99 -4.35 -5.64 28.50
CA ALA A 99 -5.24 -4.90 27.62
C ALA A 99 -6.72 -5.11 28.01
N LYS A 100 -7.57 -4.14 27.62
CA LYS A 100 -9.02 -4.31 27.82
C LYS A 100 -9.51 -5.51 27.03
N HIS A 101 -10.44 -6.26 27.62
CA HIS A 101 -11.06 -7.40 26.93
C HIS A 101 -11.68 -7.00 25.58
N SER A 102 -12.27 -5.80 25.48
CA SER A 102 -12.80 -5.26 24.23
C SER A 102 -11.75 -5.14 23.13
N ASP A 103 -10.54 -4.72 23.50
CA ASP A 103 -9.45 -4.45 22.56
C ASP A 103 -8.84 -5.76 22.07
N ARG A 104 -8.66 -6.73 22.98
CA ARG A 104 -8.28 -8.11 22.61
C ARG A 104 -9.29 -8.77 21.68
N LEU A 105 -10.58 -8.68 22.01
CA LEU A 105 -11.65 -9.26 21.20
C LEU A 105 -11.65 -8.64 19.80
N LYS A 106 -11.46 -7.32 19.71
CA LYS A 106 -11.39 -6.65 18.41
C LYS A 106 -10.16 -7.06 17.62
N ALA A 107 -9.02 -7.25 18.27
CA ALA A 107 -7.81 -7.73 17.62
C ALA A 107 -8.00 -9.13 17.02
N LEU A 108 -8.58 -10.07 17.79
CA LEU A 108 -8.89 -11.43 17.33
C LEU A 108 -9.89 -11.43 16.14
N GLU A 109 -10.93 -10.59 16.19
CA GLU A 109 -11.87 -10.42 15.07
C GLU A 109 -11.16 -9.95 13.79
N LEU A 110 -10.27 -8.96 13.90
CA LEU A 110 -9.51 -8.44 12.76
C LEU A 110 -8.56 -9.48 12.17
N LEU A 111 -7.89 -10.27 13.01
CA LEU A 111 -7.04 -11.38 12.58
C LEU A 111 -7.85 -12.46 11.87
N GLY A 112 -9.00 -12.85 12.42
CA GLY A 112 -9.88 -13.84 11.79
C GLY A 112 -10.46 -13.37 10.45
N LYS A 113 -10.74 -12.07 10.30
CA LYS A 113 -11.14 -11.49 9.00
C LYS A 113 -10.01 -11.53 8.00
N HIS A 114 -8.79 -11.22 8.41
CA HIS A 114 -7.61 -11.29 7.55
C HIS A 114 -7.31 -12.71 7.06
N THR A 115 -7.53 -13.73 7.89
CA THR A 115 -7.31 -15.14 7.54
C THR A 115 -8.50 -15.80 6.83
N SER A 116 -9.55 -15.03 6.51
CA SER A 116 -10.79 -15.53 5.91
C SER A 116 -11.48 -16.64 6.73
N LEU A 117 -11.24 -16.69 8.05
CA LEU A 117 -11.92 -17.63 8.96
C LEU A 117 -13.44 -17.37 9.02
N PHE A 118 -13.84 -16.13 8.75
CA PHE A 118 -15.24 -15.77 8.60
C PHE A 118 -15.60 -15.85 7.11
N SER A 119 -16.19 -16.96 6.70
CA SER A 119 -16.87 -17.03 5.41
C SER A 119 -18.24 -16.35 5.57
N GLU A 120 -18.51 -15.32 4.76
CA GLU A 120 -19.89 -14.85 4.61
C GLU A 120 -20.70 -15.99 3.99
N LEU A 121 -21.80 -16.38 4.64
CA LEU A 121 -22.81 -17.22 4.00
C LEU A 121 -23.46 -16.38 2.89
N THR A 122 -22.85 -16.37 1.71
CA THR A 122 -23.56 -15.92 0.52
C THR A 122 -24.65 -16.95 0.26
N GLU A 123 -25.92 -16.56 0.36
CA GLU A 123 -27.06 -17.38 -0.04
C GLU A 123 -26.73 -18.07 -1.37
N ASN A 124 -26.68 -19.40 -1.36
CA ASN A 124 -26.49 -20.21 -2.55
C ASN A 124 -27.59 -19.86 -3.55
N LYS A 125 -27.28 -19.03 -4.56
CA LYS A 125 -28.11 -18.97 -5.76
C LYS A 125 -28.09 -20.36 -6.38
N PRO A 126 -29.25 -20.93 -6.76
CA PRO A 126 -29.29 -22.27 -7.34
C PRO A 126 -28.42 -22.28 -8.60
N THR A 127 -27.32 -23.01 -8.54
CA THR A 127 -26.50 -23.31 -9.72
C THR A 127 -27.30 -24.25 -10.59
N THR A 128 -27.77 -23.78 -11.75
CA THR A 128 -28.35 -24.65 -12.77
C THR A 128 -27.28 -25.64 -13.24
N ILE A 129 -27.42 -26.89 -12.84
CA ILE A 129 -26.59 -27.99 -13.34
C ILE A 129 -27.17 -28.42 -14.69
N VAL A 130 -26.48 -28.11 -15.78
CA VAL A 130 -26.80 -28.67 -17.10
C VAL A 130 -26.16 -30.05 -17.19
N LEU A 131 -26.93 -31.10 -16.93
CA LEU A 131 -26.50 -32.47 -17.18
C LEU A 131 -26.62 -32.77 -18.67
N ASN A 132 -25.50 -32.72 -19.40
CA ASN A 132 -25.44 -33.25 -20.76
C ASN A 132 -25.39 -34.78 -20.70
N LEU A 133 -26.56 -35.40 -20.59
CA LEU A 133 -26.71 -36.84 -20.71
C LEU A 133 -26.57 -37.20 -22.19
N GLY A 134 -25.36 -37.60 -22.60
CA GLY A 134 -25.10 -38.11 -23.93
C GLY A 134 -25.98 -39.32 -24.23
N VAL A 135 -26.78 -39.24 -25.29
CA VAL A 135 -27.57 -40.37 -25.80
C VAL A 135 -26.68 -41.17 -26.75
N GLN A 136 -26.49 -42.46 -26.46
CA GLN A 136 -25.99 -43.40 -27.46
C GLN A 136 -27.11 -43.76 -28.44
N VAL A 137 -26.79 -43.77 -29.72
CA VAL A 137 -27.58 -44.47 -30.76
C VAL A 137 -26.56 -45.21 -31.63
N ASN A 138 -26.67 -46.51 -31.90
CA ASN A 138 -27.60 -47.06 -32.88
C ASN A 138 -27.51 -48.60 -32.97
N ASN A 139 -28.54 -49.22 -33.55
CA ASN A 139 -28.34 -50.08 -34.72
C ASN A 139 -29.57 -50.03 -35.63
N LYS A 140 -29.75 -48.88 -36.31
CA LYS A 140 -30.42 -48.71 -37.62
C LYS A 140 -30.40 -47.21 -38.00
N GLY A 141 -29.24 -46.80 -38.51
CA GLY A 141 -28.91 -45.70 -39.42
C GLY A 141 -29.77 -44.45 -39.69
N ASP A 142 -30.78 -44.05 -38.91
CA ASP A 142 -31.52 -42.81 -39.18
C ASP A 142 -31.46 -41.84 -37.98
N GLU A 143 -30.67 -40.77 -38.10
CA GLU A 143 -30.63 -39.65 -37.13
C GLU A 143 -31.87 -38.77 -37.28
N LYS A 144 -32.66 -38.63 -36.22
CA LYS A 144 -33.77 -37.67 -36.16
C LYS A 144 -33.56 -36.72 -34.99
N VAL A 145 -33.35 -35.45 -35.29
CA VAL A 145 -33.23 -34.38 -34.29
C VAL A 145 -34.63 -34.08 -33.75
N ILE A 146 -34.87 -34.37 -32.47
CA ILE A 146 -36.10 -33.99 -31.76
C ILE A 146 -35.76 -32.75 -30.93
N GLN A 147 -36.27 -31.58 -31.34
CA GLN A 147 -36.31 -30.39 -30.49
C GLN A 147 -37.48 -30.54 -29.52
N ILE A 148 -37.19 -30.51 -28.22
CA ILE A 148 -38.22 -30.43 -27.18
C ILE A 148 -38.18 -28.99 -26.67
N GLU A 149 -39.20 -28.20 -27.03
CA GLU A 149 -39.44 -26.88 -26.46
C GLU A 149 -39.87 -27.04 -24.99
N PRO A 150 -39.39 -26.19 -24.07
CA PRO A 150 -39.77 -26.27 -22.67
C PRO A 150 -41.24 -25.88 -22.48
N GLU A 151 -41.99 -26.71 -21.75
CA GLU A 151 -43.36 -26.40 -21.34
C GLU A 151 -43.30 -25.41 -20.16
N GLU A 152 -43.85 -24.20 -20.34
CA GLU A 152 -44.00 -23.24 -19.27
C GLU A 152 -45.05 -23.76 -18.27
N VAL A 153 -44.61 -24.07 -17.05
CA VAL A 153 -45.53 -24.38 -15.94
C VAL A 153 -45.79 -23.08 -15.18
N GLU A 154 -47.06 -22.65 -15.20
CA GLU A 154 -47.61 -21.47 -14.52
C GLU A 154 -47.40 -21.46 -13.00
#